data_AF-A0A936K6V6-F1
#
_entry.id   AF-A0A936K6V6-F1
#
_cell.length_a   1.000
_cell.length_b   1.000
_cell.length_c   1.000
_cell.angle_alpha   90.00
_cell.angle_beta   90.00
_cell.angle_gamma   90.00
#
_symmetry.space_group_name_H-M   'P 1'
#
loop_
_entity.id
_entity.type
_entity.pdbx_description
1 polymer ?
#
loop_
_entity_poly.entity_id
_entity_poly.type
_entity_poly.pdbx_seq_one_letter_code
_entity_poly.pdbx_strand_id
1 'polypeptide(L)'
;MKRPGKTRRGGGVIIRNRPIRRSQLISPFGVGAITDFRNDEALMCAGIDSWFQGEPPAELRISEERLQVSLGCEYFVLPPEYADSVEGTKRRVPYVRFPGWHYCPRCYRMDRTTPFGDQPFCQNEGCGKGKGRRMIPIRIVSVCEQGHIEEFPFSQWIGCDCGARAQLYFKSGRSSASIQGTKVECKACGKANSLAAAFQPQAVANKGAICNGARPWLGDAKGDGSCHHPLHTLLRGASNIYFPAVESAIYVPRGQREFDPRIQKLVDDPSSWTALTAQVVDGQIPEGAFNFVAPMFRVDASELLEAVREKLDEKKHAKQVSGTQESLRREEFEALRKGSNRDGSDLLCEIVDGSQFDRLSEFVRRVGLVRKLRETRVMTGFTRINPPSGKGDDLQAMQRIGKPRWLPAIVVRGEGIFLEFKAESFANPSTDLAERVALLSSNLEKQRAQRGQDPRPIDAGFLTIHALAHALIRELTFLCGYGSSALRERIYHGKDSEGKSMLGLLIYTASGDSEGTLGGLVSQGEPDKLEALFSSAMRRSGWCSNDPVCIESPARGPNSLNMAACHGCMLLPETSCEEGNRLLDRALLIGTPSRPDGGFFSKLALG
;
A
#
# COMPACT_ATOMS: atom_id res chain seq x y z
N MET A 1 -35.21 -0.54 36.40
CA MET A 1 -34.82 -0.94 37.76
C MET A 1 -34.12 -2.31 37.67
N LYS A 2 -32.97 -2.47 38.34
CA LYS A 2 -32.08 -3.65 38.44
C LYS A 2 -31.26 -4.06 37.19
N ARG A 3 -29.94 -3.87 37.29
CA ARG A 3 -28.87 -4.46 36.45
C ARG A 3 -28.78 -5.97 36.72
N PRO A 4 -28.51 -6.85 35.73
CA PRO A 4 -28.15 -8.24 36.01
C PRO A 4 -26.70 -8.34 36.48
N GLY A 5 -26.49 -9.17 37.49
CA GLY A 5 -25.27 -9.26 38.27
C GLY A 5 -24.09 -9.93 37.58
N LYS A 6 -22.89 -9.55 38.04
CA LYS A 6 -21.62 -10.21 37.73
C LYS A 6 -21.61 -11.63 38.29
N THR A 7 -21.65 -12.63 37.43
CA THR A 7 -21.19 -13.98 37.77
C THR A 7 -19.66 -14.04 37.71
N ARG A 8 -19.02 -14.23 38.87
CA ARG A 8 -17.62 -14.67 38.96
C ARG A 8 -17.53 -16.10 38.43
N ARG A 9 -16.69 -16.34 37.41
CA ARG A 9 -16.20 -17.68 37.04
C ARG A 9 -14.75 -17.57 36.56
N GLY A 10 -13.90 -18.43 37.15
CA GLY A 10 -12.72 -19.08 36.56
C GLY A 10 -11.59 -18.22 36.02
N GLY A 11 -10.34 -18.60 36.29
CA GLY A 11 -9.15 -18.04 35.65
C GLY A 11 -9.15 -18.32 34.14
N GLY A 12 -9.86 -17.50 33.38
CA GLY A 12 -9.80 -17.48 31.93
C GLY A 12 -8.67 -16.59 31.46
N VAL A 13 -7.87 -17.09 30.51
CA VAL A 13 -6.98 -16.26 29.69
C VAL A 13 -7.82 -15.11 29.13
N ILE A 14 -7.50 -13.87 29.51
CA ILE A 14 -8.16 -12.69 28.91
C ILE A 14 -7.71 -12.67 27.45
N ILE A 15 -8.57 -13.14 26.54
CA ILE A 15 -8.35 -13.01 25.10
C ILE A 15 -8.45 -11.51 24.79
N ARG A 16 -7.29 -10.86 24.68
CA ARG A 16 -7.21 -9.47 24.23
C ARG A 16 -7.48 -9.45 22.75
N ASN A 17 -8.68 -9.05 22.38
CA ASN A 17 -9.06 -8.92 20.99
C ASN A 17 -8.28 -7.75 20.37
N ARG A 18 -7.44 -8.05 19.38
CA ARG A 18 -6.59 -7.10 18.63
C ARG A 18 -7.00 -7.15 17.15
N PRO A 19 -8.22 -6.72 16.80
CA PRO A 19 -8.75 -6.90 15.46
C PRO A 19 -8.00 -6.03 14.46
N ILE A 20 -7.58 -6.64 13.35
CA ILE A 20 -7.02 -5.96 12.16
C ILE A 20 -7.73 -6.54 10.93
N ARG A 21 -8.08 -5.69 9.97
CA ARG A 21 -8.68 -6.14 8.71
C ARG A 21 -7.59 -6.80 7.84
N ARG A 22 -7.90 -7.89 7.13
CA ARG A 22 -6.92 -8.59 6.28
C ARG A 22 -6.24 -7.68 5.27
N SER A 23 -7.00 -6.76 4.66
CA SER A 23 -6.45 -5.76 3.73
C SER A 23 -5.40 -4.85 4.36
N GLN A 24 -5.55 -4.53 5.65
CA GLN A 24 -4.58 -3.72 6.38
C GLN A 24 -3.26 -4.45 6.60
N LEU A 25 -3.21 -5.78 6.55
CA LEU A 25 -1.96 -6.56 6.61
C LEU A 25 -1.18 -6.55 5.29
N ILE A 26 -1.76 -6.04 4.22
CA ILE A 26 -1.05 -5.75 2.96
C ILE A 26 -0.61 -4.29 2.97
N SER A 27 -1.53 -3.38 3.29
CA SER A 27 -1.24 -1.96 3.48
C SER A 27 -2.36 -1.30 4.31
N PRO A 28 -2.04 -0.51 5.36
CA PRO A 28 -0.72 0.04 5.70
C PRO A 28 0.00 -0.68 6.86
N PHE A 29 -0.55 -1.75 7.43
CA PHE A 29 -0.08 -2.41 8.66
C PHE A 29 0.47 -3.82 8.43
N GLY A 30 1.19 -4.02 7.32
CA GLY A 30 1.81 -5.31 6.98
C GLY A 30 3.07 -5.61 7.78
N VAL A 31 3.85 -6.58 7.31
CA VAL A 31 5.13 -7.01 7.94
C VAL A 31 6.02 -5.81 8.22
N GLY A 32 6.59 -5.73 9.42
CA GLY A 32 7.47 -4.63 9.83
C GLY A 32 6.75 -3.32 10.20
N ALA A 33 5.44 -3.19 9.96
CA ALA A 33 4.67 -2.03 10.40
C ALA A 33 4.41 -2.07 11.91
N ILE A 34 4.43 -0.91 12.55
CA ILE A 34 4.05 -0.77 13.97
C ILE A 34 2.57 -0.38 14.05
N THR A 35 1.78 -1.19 14.74
CA THR A 35 0.36 -0.93 14.99
C THR A 35 0.13 -0.59 16.47
N ASP A 36 -0.57 0.51 16.70
CA ASP A 36 -1.08 0.87 18.02
C ASP A 36 -2.44 0.21 18.28
N PHE A 37 -2.46 -0.68 19.26
CA PHE A 37 -3.67 -1.33 19.76
C PHE A 37 -4.20 -0.64 21.01
N ARG A 38 -5.46 -0.95 21.34
CA ARG A 38 -6.09 -0.49 22.59
C ARG A 38 -5.24 -0.91 23.81
N ASN A 39 -5.31 -0.11 24.88
CA ASN A 39 -4.56 -0.29 26.13
C ASN A 39 -3.05 -0.01 26.04
N ASP A 40 -2.64 0.91 25.16
CA ASP A 40 -1.25 1.36 25.03
C ASP A 40 -0.30 0.21 24.62
N GLU A 41 -0.76 -0.66 23.72
CA GLU A 41 0.03 -1.76 23.14
C GLU A 41 0.57 -1.35 21.77
N ALA A 42 1.89 -1.19 21.64
CA ALA A 42 2.56 -0.99 20.36
C ALA A 42 3.22 -2.30 19.91
N LEU A 43 2.73 -2.87 18.81
CA LEU A 43 3.21 -4.15 18.31
C LEU A 43 3.57 -4.04 16.83
N MET A 44 4.59 -4.79 16.40
CA MET A 44 5.06 -4.84 15.03
C MET A 44 4.69 -6.19 14.40
N CYS A 45 4.13 -6.19 13.19
CA CYS A 45 3.80 -7.42 12.49
C CYS A 45 5.09 -8.21 12.16
N ALA A 46 5.14 -9.48 12.54
CA ALA A 46 6.32 -10.31 12.31
C ALA A 46 6.40 -10.83 10.86
N GLY A 47 7.57 -11.35 10.51
CA GLY A 47 7.87 -11.94 9.20
C GLY A 47 6.93 -13.07 8.79
N ILE A 48 6.82 -13.28 7.48
CA ILE A 48 5.90 -14.24 6.87
C ILE A 48 6.26 -15.70 7.17
N ASP A 49 7.53 -15.95 7.48
CA ASP A 49 8.05 -17.24 7.98
C ASP A 49 7.41 -17.70 9.29
N SER A 50 6.84 -16.76 10.04
CA SER A 50 6.19 -17.03 11.33
C SER A 50 4.66 -17.19 11.21
N TRP A 51 4.07 -16.93 10.03
CA TRP A 51 2.61 -16.90 9.87
C TRP A 51 1.96 -18.29 9.89
N PHE A 52 2.71 -19.32 9.49
CA PHE A 52 2.23 -20.70 9.39
C PHE A 52 3.26 -21.67 9.98
N GLN A 53 2.76 -22.77 10.56
CA GLN A 53 3.60 -23.92 10.90
C GLN A 53 3.68 -24.85 9.66
N GLY A 54 4.65 -24.58 8.79
CA GLY A 54 4.80 -25.29 7.51
C GLY A 54 4.23 -24.50 6.32
N GLU A 55 3.81 -25.22 5.27
CA GLU A 55 3.27 -24.60 4.07
C GLU A 55 1.89 -23.95 4.31
N PRO A 56 1.62 -22.78 3.71
CA PRO A 56 0.31 -22.15 3.70
C PRO A 56 -0.80 -23.12 3.21
N PRO A 57 -1.95 -23.16 3.92
CA PRO A 57 -3.10 -23.95 3.51
C PRO A 57 -3.58 -23.60 2.09
N ALA A 58 -4.02 -24.61 1.33
CA ALA A 58 -4.40 -24.44 -0.08
C ALA A 58 -5.56 -23.45 -0.26
N GLU A 59 -6.50 -23.41 0.69
CA GLU A 59 -7.68 -22.53 0.67
C GLU A 59 -7.34 -21.04 0.82
N LEU A 60 -6.12 -20.71 1.26
CA LEU A 60 -5.64 -19.34 1.36
C LEU A 60 -4.79 -18.93 0.15
N ARG A 61 -4.52 -19.84 -0.80
CA ARG A 61 -3.65 -19.54 -1.93
C ARG A 61 -4.39 -18.75 -3.00
N ILE A 62 -3.71 -17.74 -3.54
CA ILE A 62 -4.19 -16.88 -4.63
C ILE A 62 -3.24 -17.08 -5.81
N SER A 63 -3.81 -17.19 -7.03
CA SER A 63 -3.08 -17.27 -8.29
C SER A 63 -3.29 -16.01 -9.11
N GLU A 64 -2.20 -15.42 -9.58
CA GLU A 64 -2.13 -14.40 -10.63
C GLU A 64 -0.78 -14.59 -11.33
N GLU A 65 -0.80 -15.39 -12.40
CA GLU A 65 0.39 -15.99 -13.01
C GLU A 65 1.40 -14.95 -13.49
N ARG A 66 0.90 -13.84 -14.03
CA ARG A 66 1.75 -12.78 -14.58
C ARG A 66 2.50 -12.05 -13.47
N LEU A 67 1.82 -11.80 -12.35
CA LEU A 67 2.42 -11.18 -11.18
C LEU A 67 3.37 -12.16 -10.48
N GLN A 68 3.06 -13.45 -10.45
CA GLN A 68 3.95 -14.51 -9.96
C GLN A 68 5.28 -14.55 -10.71
N VAL A 69 5.22 -14.50 -12.05
CA VAL A 69 6.42 -14.44 -12.90
C VAL A 69 7.20 -13.16 -12.64
N SER A 70 6.51 -12.01 -12.56
CA SER A 70 7.15 -10.71 -12.30
C SER A 70 7.91 -10.66 -10.97
N LEU A 71 7.31 -11.21 -9.91
CA LEU A 71 7.89 -11.21 -8.57
C LEU A 71 8.81 -12.40 -8.31
N GLY A 72 8.80 -13.41 -9.20
CA GLY A 72 9.54 -14.66 -9.04
C GLY A 72 9.12 -15.41 -7.77
N CYS A 73 7.81 -15.60 -7.60
CA CYS A 73 7.20 -16.38 -6.53
C CYS A 73 6.26 -17.44 -7.12
N GLU A 74 5.97 -18.49 -6.36
CA GLU A 74 5.19 -19.63 -6.83
C GLU A 74 3.68 -19.43 -6.69
N TYR A 75 3.24 -18.69 -5.68
CA TYR A 75 1.84 -18.38 -5.41
C TYR A 75 1.73 -17.25 -4.38
N PHE A 76 0.54 -16.70 -4.19
CA PHE A 76 0.27 -15.70 -3.16
C PHE A 76 -0.61 -16.26 -2.05
N VAL A 77 -0.62 -15.60 -0.88
CA VAL A 77 -1.36 -16.09 0.29
C VAL A 77 -2.22 -14.99 0.89
N LEU A 78 -3.51 -15.28 1.01
CA LEU A 78 -4.47 -14.47 1.75
C LEU A 78 -4.12 -14.50 3.24
N PRO A 79 -3.94 -13.35 3.92
CA PRO A 79 -3.70 -13.33 5.35
C PRO A 79 -4.76 -14.13 6.12
N PRO A 80 -4.36 -15.01 7.05
CA PRO A 80 -5.28 -15.93 7.68
C PRO A 80 -6.30 -15.18 8.55
N GLU A 81 -7.56 -15.61 8.49
CA GLU A 81 -8.56 -15.16 9.46
C GLU A 81 -8.32 -15.83 10.82
N TYR A 82 -8.68 -15.10 11.87
CA TYR A 82 -8.70 -15.67 13.20
C TYR A 82 -9.76 -16.77 13.28
N ALA A 83 -9.31 -18.02 13.46
CA ALA A 83 -10.18 -19.15 13.71
C ALA A 83 -9.81 -19.82 15.05
N ASP A 84 -10.80 -19.94 15.94
CA ASP A 84 -10.74 -20.84 17.10
C ASP A 84 -11.26 -22.21 16.65
N SER A 85 -10.49 -22.95 15.84
CA SER A 85 -10.88 -24.34 15.53
C SER A 85 -10.52 -25.26 16.69
N VAL A 86 -11.43 -26.19 17.00
CA VAL A 86 -11.29 -27.21 18.05
C VAL A 86 -10.36 -28.35 17.61
N GLU A 87 -10.06 -28.46 16.31
CA GLU A 87 -9.23 -29.52 15.71
C GLU A 87 -8.10 -29.01 14.80
N GLY A 88 -7.81 -27.70 14.79
CA GLY A 88 -6.76 -27.13 13.93
C GLY A 88 -5.91 -26.07 14.64
N THR A 89 -4.66 -25.92 14.20
CA THR A 89 -3.74 -24.88 14.69
C THR A 89 -4.42 -23.50 14.66
N LYS A 90 -4.44 -22.80 15.80
CA LYS A 90 -4.95 -21.43 15.90
C LYS A 90 -4.20 -20.53 14.92
N ARG A 91 -4.86 -20.11 13.85
CA ARG A 91 -4.26 -19.23 12.84
C ARG A 91 -4.31 -17.79 13.36
N ARG A 92 -3.16 -17.26 13.76
CA ARG A 92 -3.00 -15.88 14.23
C ARG A 92 -1.81 -15.29 13.51
N VAL A 93 -1.96 -14.06 13.02
CA VAL A 93 -0.81 -13.31 12.50
C VAL A 93 0.08 -12.93 13.68
N PRO A 94 1.36 -13.34 13.70
CA PRO A 94 2.27 -13.07 14.79
C PRO A 94 2.69 -11.61 14.83
N TYR A 95 2.82 -11.08 16.05
CA TYR A 95 3.31 -9.73 16.31
C TYR A 95 4.40 -9.79 17.39
N VAL A 96 5.39 -8.90 17.28
CA VAL A 96 6.42 -8.68 18.29
C VAL A 96 6.20 -7.33 18.96
N ARG A 97 6.47 -7.21 20.27
CA ARG A 97 6.44 -5.90 20.93
C ARG A 97 7.60 -5.05 20.46
N PHE A 98 7.28 -3.89 19.89
CA PHE A 98 8.27 -2.90 19.51
C PHE A 98 7.67 -1.49 19.51
N PRO A 99 8.30 -0.51 20.17
CA PRO A 99 9.54 -0.58 20.93
C PRO A 99 9.37 -1.33 22.26
N GLY A 100 10.45 -1.92 22.75
CA GLY A 100 10.52 -2.63 24.02
C GLY A 100 10.61 -1.70 25.22
N TRP A 101 11.09 -0.47 25.04
CA TRP A 101 11.13 0.55 26.10
C TRP A 101 9.73 1.12 26.39
N HIS A 102 9.37 1.10 27.68
CA HIS A 102 8.14 1.70 28.19
C HIS A 102 8.46 2.65 29.34
N TYR A 103 7.55 3.57 29.64
CA TYR A 103 7.64 4.43 30.82
C TYR A 103 6.34 4.44 31.63
N CYS A 104 6.46 4.64 32.93
CA CYS A 104 5.31 4.82 33.81
C CYS A 104 4.79 6.26 33.71
N PRO A 105 3.51 6.51 33.38
CA PRO A 105 2.97 7.88 33.30
C PRO A 105 2.87 8.59 34.66
N ARG A 106 3.12 7.89 35.78
CA ARG A 106 3.10 8.47 37.14
C ARG A 106 4.49 8.84 37.66
N CYS A 107 5.40 7.86 37.72
CA CYS A 107 6.73 8.08 38.26
C CYS A 107 7.81 8.29 37.19
N TYR A 108 7.45 8.23 35.91
CA TYR A 108 8.35 8.43 34.75
C TYR A 108 9.47 7.41 34.60
N ARG A 109 9.56 6.41 35.49
CA ARG A 109 10.54 5.33 35.39
C ARG A 109 10.36 4.59 34.07
N MET A 110 11.47 4.35 33.40
CA MET A 110 11.54 3.54 32.19
C MET A 110 11.97 2.13 32.54
N ASP A 111 11.34 1.15 31.89
CA ASP A 111 11.78 -0.24 31.94
C ASP A 111 11.72 -0.82 30.52
N ARG A 112 12.70 -1.66 30.18
CA ARG A 112 12.73 -2.39 28.92
C ARG A 112 12.08 -3.76 29.11
N THR A 113 11.20 -4.12 28.20
CA THR A 113 10.39 -5.34 28.29
C THR A 113 10.82 -6.35 27.24
N THR A 114 10.38 -7.59 27.39
CA THR A 114 10.61 -8.65 26.41
C THR A 114 9.75 -8.46 25.16
N PRO A 115 10.24 -8.87 23.97
CA PRO A 115 9.45 -8.84 22.73
C PRO A 115 8.14 -9.64 22.81
N PHE A 116 8.11 -10.66 23.67
CA PHE A 116 6.97 -11.53 23.91
C PHE A 116 6.46 -11.33 25.35
N GLY A 117 5.14 -11.28 25.55
CA GLY A 117 4.53 -11.21 26.88
C GLY A 117 3.32 -10.30 26.95
N ASP A 118 2.75 -10.15 28.14
CA ASP A 118 1.60 -9.27 28.41
C ASP A 118 1.99 -7.78 28.50
N GLN A 119 0.99 -6.89 28.50
CA GLN A 119 1.20 -5.45 28.74
C GLN A 119 2.04 -5.23 30.01
N PRO A 120 3.12 -4.44 29.94
CA PRO A 120 3.96 -4.15 31.11
C PRO A 120 3.27 -3.25 32.12
N PHE A 121 3.55 -3.50 33.40
CA PHE A 121 3.09 -2.71 34.53
C PHE A 121 4.27 -2.24 35.37
N CYS A 122 4.20 -1.00 35.83
CA CYS A 122 5.18 -0.39 36.70
C CYS A 122 5.07 -1.00 38.11
N GLN A 123 6.17 -1.55 38.59
CA GLN A 123 6.31 -2.17 39.91
C GLN A 123 6.89 -1.21 40.97
N ASN A 124 7.08 0.07 40.63
CA ASN A 124 7.66 1.03 41.57
C ASN A 124 6.67 1.34 42.71
N GLU A 125 7.20 1.59 43.91
CA GLU A 125 6.39 1.96 45.07
C GLU A 125 5.53 3.19 44.78
N GLY A 126 4.26 3.15 45.20
CA GLY A 126 3.29 4.21 44.93
C GLY A 126 2.75 4.23 43.50
N CYS A 127 3.26 3.44 42.55
CA CYS A 127 2.72 3.39 41.18
C CYS A 127 1.55 2.42 40.98
N GLY A 128 1.20 1.59 41.95
CA GLY A 128 -0.07 0.87 41.97
C GLY A 128 -0.37 0.21 43.31
N LYS A 129 -1.65 0.06 43.65
CA LYS A 129 -2.13 -0.98 44.58
C LYS A 129 -2.57 -2.18 43.72
N GLY A 130 -2.08 -3.39 43.97
CA GLY A 130 -2.37 -4.58 43.16
C GLY A 130 -1.43 -4.77 41.95
N LYS A 131 -1.94 -4.97 40.73
CA LYS A 131 -1.17 -5.32 39.51
C LYS A 131 -0.20 -4.24 38.97
N GLY A 132 0.07 -3.16 39.70
CA GLY A 132 0.84 -2.01 39.22
C GLY A 132 0.05 -1.10 38.25
N ARG A 133 0.69 -0.03 37.75
CA ARG A 133 0.12 0.86 36.72
C ARG A 133 0.67 0.52 35.35
N ARG A 134 -0.20 0.45 34.32
CA ARG A 134 0.22 0.18 32.93
C ARG A 134 1.30 1.16 32.49
N MET A 135 2.35 0.63 31.90
CA MET A 135 3.40 1.42 31.28
C MET A 135 3.02 1.72 29.83
N ILE A 136 3.48 2.86 29.33
CA ILE A 136 3.20 3.35 27.98
C ILE A 136 4.46 3.13 27.13
N PRO A 137 4.36 2.56 25.92
CA PRO A 137 5.49 2.40 25.02
C PRO A 137 6.08 3.76 24.67
N ILE A 138 7.40 3.82 24.61
CA ILE A 138 8.10 5.02 24.17
C ILE A 138 7.69 5.36 22.73
N ARG A 139 7.65 6.66 22.43
CA ARG A 139 7.18 7.19 21.15
C ARG A 139 8.30 7.50 20.15
N ILE A 140 9.56 7.26 20.53
CA ILE A 140 10.73 7.48 19.67
C ILE A 140 11.46 6.17 19.39
N VAL A 141 11.98 6.07 18.18
CA VAL A 141 12.76 4.93 17.68
C VAL A 141 13.91 5.46 16.83
N SER A 142 14.91 4.62 16.58
CA SER A 142 16.00 4.92 15.67
C SER A 142 15.86 4.11 14.38
N VAL A 143 16.04 4.75 13.23
CA VAL A 143 16.02 4.10 11.91
C VAL A 143 17.22 4.52 11.08
N CYS A 144 17.66 3.70 10.14
CA CYS A 144 18.66 4.10 9.14
C CYS A 144 18.09 4.07 7.72
N GLU A 145 18.83 4.65 6.77
CA GLU A 145 18.44 4.72 5.36
C GLU A 145 18.28 3.36 4.68
N GLN A 146 18.92 2.32 5.23
CA GLN A 146 18.77 0.92 4.83
C GLN A 146 17.51 0.25 5.42
N GLY A 147 16.57 1.00 5.99
CA GLY A 147 15.26 0.48 6.44
C GLY A 147 15.25 -0.26 7.79
N HIS A 148 16.41 -0.46 8.42
CA HIS A 148 16.51 -1.03 9.77
C HIS A 148 15.85 -0.14 10.81
N ILE A 149 15.35 -0.76 11.89
CA ILE A 149 14.72 -0.07 13.01
C ILE A 149 15.17 -0.66 14.34
N GLU A 150 15.58 0.20 15.27
CA GLU A 150 16.03 -0.21 16.60
C GLU A 150 15.54 0.72 17.71
N GLU A 151 15.78 0.29 18.94
CA GLU A 151 15.47 1.08 20.12
C GLU A 151 16.28 2.38 20.09
N PHE A 152 15.67 3.48 20.52
CA PHE A 152 16.43 4.70 20.73
C PHE A 152 17.54 4.48 21.77
N PRO A 153 18.79 4.89 21.49
CA PRO A 153 19.94 4.58 22.33
C PRO A 153 20.02 5.49 23.55
N PHE A 154 19.07 5.33 24.49
CA PHE A 154 18.91 6.22 25.64
C PHE A 154 20.18 6.41 26.46
N SER A 155 20.91 5.32 26.73
CA SER A 155 22.16 5.38 27.50
C SER A 155 23.22 6.19 26.77
N GLN A 156 23.47 5.94 25.49
CA GLN A 156 24.44 6.72 24.69
C GLN A 156 24.00 8.19 24.54
N TRP A 157 22.71 8.44 24.34
CA TRP A 157 22.15 9.79 24.19
C TRP A 157 22.41 10.69 25.40
N ILE A 158 22.26 10.15 26.62
CA ILE A 158 22.56 10.87 27.86
C ILE A 158 24.01 10.69 28.32
N GLY A 159 24.81 9.89 27.59
CA GLY A 159 26.18 9.52 27.94
C GLY A 159 26.30 8.66 29.20
N CYS A 160 25.31 7.82 29.53
CA CYS A 160 25.29 6.97 30.73
C CYS A 160 25.94 5.61 30.51
N ASP A 161 26.93 5.29 31.36
CA ASP A 161 27.72 4.05 31.31
C ASP A 161 27.38 3.07 32.45
N CYS A 162 26.23 3.26 33.11
CA CYS A 162 25.84 2.43 34.27
C CYS A 162 25.48 0.97 33.93
N GLY A 163 25.41 0.62 32.64
CA GLY A 163 25.02 -0.72 32.18
C GLY A 163 23.68 -1.17 32.79
N ALA A 164 23.65 -2.39 33.34
CA ALA A 164 22.46 -2.96 33.99
C ALA A 164 22.01 -2.21 35.26
N ARG A 165 22.86 -1.34 35.84
CA ARG A 165 22.51 -0.52 37.03
C ARG A 165 21.79 0.78 36.66
N ALA A 166 21.66 1.09 35.37
CA ALA A 166 21.01 2.31 34.92
C ALA A 166 19.54 2.38 35.36
N GLN A 167 19.15 3.51 35.96
CA GLN A 167 17.76 3.78 36.36
C GLN A 167 17.25 4.95 35.55
N LEU A 168 16.69 4.66 34.36
CA LEU A 168 16.26 5.68 33.40
C LEU A 168 14.86 6.22 33.72
N TYR A 169 14.67 7.53 33.52
CA TYR A 169 13.40 8.23 33.71
C TYR A 169 13.10 9.12 32.50
N PHE A 170 11.87 9.05 31.99
CA PHE A 170 11.35 9.81 30.86
C PHE A 170 10.42 10.92 31.34
N LYS A 171 10.97 12.11 31.62
CA LYS A 171 10.23 13.23 32.21
C LYS A 171 9.78 14.21 31.13
N SER A 172 8.47 14.27 30.88
CA SER A 172 7.88 15.36 30.08
C SER A 172 7.77 16.62 30.93
N GLY A 173 8.19 17.77 30.39
CA GLY A 173 8.07 19.07 31.08
C GLY A 173 6.62 19.42 31.43
N ARG A 174 6.44 20.22 32.50
CA ARG A 174 5.09 20.64 32.97
C ARG A 174 4.33 21.53 31.99
N SER A 175 5.02 22.12 31.01
CA SER A 175 4.51 23.18 30.13
C SER A 175 4.25 22.75 28.68
N SER A 176 4.64 21.53 28.26
CA SER A 176 4.28 21.03 26.93
C SER A 176 4.14 19.51 26.90
N ALA A 177 3.11 19.03 26.19
CA ALA A 177 2.96 17.63 25.82
C ALA A 177 3.86 17.22 24.63
N SER A 178 4.72 18.15 24.16
CA SER A 178 5.59 17.92 23.00
C SER A 178 6.82 17.11 23.38
N ILE A 179 7.26 16.24 22.46
CA ILE A 179 8.45 15.40 22.65
C ILE A 179 9.72 16.24 22.88
N GLN A 180 9.76 17.46 22.32
CA GLN A 180 10.86 18.41 22.49
C GLN A 180 11.02 18.90 23.94
N GLY A 181 9.93 18.95 24.72
CA GLY A 181 9.96 19.29 26.14
C GLY A 181 10.33 18.11 27.06
N THR A 182 10.68 16.95 26.49
CA THR A 182 10.96 15.75 27.28
C THR A 182 12.46 15.57 27.53
N LYS A 183 12.80 15.26 28.78
CA LYS A 183 14.16 14.98 29.25
C LYS A 183 14.29 13.53 29.70
N VAL A 184 15.41 12.90 29.34
CA VAL A 184 15.80 11.58 29.84
C VAL A 184 16.91 11.76 30.87
N GLU A 185 16.78 11.10 32.01
CA GLU A 185 17.80 11.11 33.07
C GLU A 185 18.08 9.71 33.62
N CYS A 186 19.30 9.47 34.08
CA CYS A 186 19.64 8.30 34.87
C CYS A 186 19.79 8.71 36.34
N LYS A 187 18.95 8.19 37.24
CA LYS A 187 19.06 8.50 38.68
C LYS A 187 20.28 7.89 39.36
N ALA A 188 20.88 6.85 38.78
CA ALA A 188 22.05 6.21 39.36
C ALA A 188 23.33 7.05 39.23
N CYS A 189 23.49 7.83 38.15
CA CYS A 189 24.68 8.65 37.91
C CYS A 189 24.39 10.14 37.69
N GLY A 190 23.12 10.56 37.70
CA GLY A 190 22.70 11.95 37.51
C GLY A 190 22.79 12.47 36.06
N LYS A 191 23.40 11.73 35.13
CA LYS A 191 23.50 12.14 33.71
C LYS A 191 22.12 12.26 33.08
N ALA A 192 21.91 13.32 32.30
CA ALA A 192 20.62 13.59 31.68
C ALA A 192 20.77 14.44 30.40
N ASN A 193 19.83 14.30 29.47
CA ASN A 193 19.81 15.07 28.24
C ASN A 193 18.36 15.31 27.75
N SER A 194 18.13 16.41 27.04
CA SER A 194 16.85 16.72 26.39
C SER A 194 16.68 15.91 25.11
N LEU A 195 15.44 15.60 24.72
CA LEU A 195 15.12 15.01 23.42
C LEU A 195 14.88 16.04 22.31
N ALA A 196 14.89 17.35 22.63
CA ALA A 196 14.68 18.42 21.65
C ALA A 196 15.58 18.30 20.42
N ALA A 197 16.88 18.02 20.65
CA ALA A 197 17.87 17.90 19.59
C ALA A 197 17.95 16.51 18.96
N ALA A 198 17.27 15.48 19.52
CA ALA A 198 17.40 14.11 19.06
C ALA A 198 16.90 13.90 17.62
N PHE A 199 15.98 14.76 17.16
CA PHE A 199 15.40 14.72 15.82
C PHE A 199 16.22 15.47 14.77
N GLN A 200 17.29 16.16 15.17
CA GLN A 200 18.19 16.80 14.20
C GLN A 200 18.98 15.74 13.42
N PRO A 201 19.29 15.99 12.14
CA PRO A 201 20.14 15.10 11.35
C PRO A 201 21.44 14.78 12.10
N GLN A 202 21.86 13.51 12.08
CA GLN A 202 23.10 13.03 12.71
C GLN A 202 23.20 13.19 14.24
N ALA A 203 22.18 13.70 14.95
CA ALA A 203 22.27 13.96 16.39
C ALA A 203 22.62 12.72 17.21
N VAL A 204 21.99 11.58 16.88
CA VAL A 204 22.23 10.28 17.52
C VAL A 204 23.58 9.68 17.10
N ALA A 205 23.93 9.79 15.81
CA ALA A 205 25.22 9.36 15.29
C ALA A 205 26.40 10.11 15.95
N ASN A 206 26.25 11.41 16.20
CA ASN A 206 27.23 12.23 16.93
C ASN A 206 27.42 11.80 18.40
N LYS A 207 26.51 10.97 18.94
CA LYS A 207 26.65 10.31 20.25
C LYS A 207 27.28 8.91 20.15
N GLY A 208 27.82 8.55 18.99
CA GLY A 208 28.46 7.26 18.72
C GLY A 208 27.48 6.11 18.49
N ALA A 209 26.20 6.41 18.25
CA ALA A 209 25.18 5.41 17.98
C ALA A 209 24.95 5.27 16.47
N ILE A 210 25.44 4.18 15.91
CA ILE A 210 25.27 3.78 14.51
C ILE A 210 24.34 2.57 14.43
N CYS A 211 23.77 2.33 13.25
CA CYS A 211 22.89 1.19 13.02
C CYS A 211 23.63 -0.12 13.26
N ASN A 212 22.95 -1.14 13.81
CA ASN A 212 23.50 -2.49 13.95
C ASN A 212 22.86 -3.52 13.00
N GLY A 213 21.98 -3.10 12.09
CA GLY A 213 21.24 -4.03 11.23
C GLY A 213 20.04 -4.68 11.92
N ALA A 214 19.45 -4.02 12.92
CA ALA A 214 18.34 -4.60 13.68
C ALA A 214 17.08 -4.78 12.82
N ARG A 215 16.50 -5.98 12.90
CA ARG A 215 15.25 -6.36 12.22
C ARG A 215 14.29 -7.01 13.23
N PRO A 216 13.68 -6.23 14.13
CA PRO A 216 12.83 -6.78 15.20
C PRO A 216 11.69 -7.66 14.67
N TRP A 217 11.13 -7.34 13.50
CA TRP A 217 10.06 -8.13 12.87
C TRP A 217 10.49 -9.54 12.44
N LEU A 218 11.79 -9.80 12.30
CA LEU A 218 12.37 -11.11 12.00
C LEU A 218 12.99 -11.78 13.23
N GLY A 219 12.77 -11.21 14.43
CA GLY A 219 13.36 -11.69 15.68
C GLY A 219 14.79 -11.20 15.95
N ASP A 220 15.39 -10.42 15.05
CA ASP A 220 16.78 -9.96 15.16
C ASP A 220 16.85 -8.55 15.80
N ALA A 221 16.38 -8.43 17.04
CA ALA A 221 16.22 -7.12 17.70
C ALA A 221 17.53 -6.38 18.06
N LYS A 222 18.68 -7.06 18.00
CA LYS A 222 20.01 -6.45 18.22
C LYS A 222 20.77 -6.18 16.92
N GLY A 223 20.31 -6.73 15.81
CA GLY A 223 21.07 -6.79 14.57
C GLY A 223 22.29 -7.71 14.63
N ASP A 224 22.98 -7.82 13.51
CA ASP A 224 24.17 -8.65 13.30
C ASP A 224 25.47 -7.84 13.18
N GLY A 225 25.38 -6.50 13.29
CA GLY A 225 26.51 -5.59 13.12
C GLY A 225 26.94 -5.39 11.65
N SER A 226 26.15 -5.83 10.68
CA SER A 226 26.47 -5.67 9.25
C SER A 226 26.26 -4.24 8.74
N CYS A 227 25.31 -3.51 9.33
CA CYS A 227 25.01 -2.13 8.96
C CYS A 227 25.86 -1.17 9.81
N HIS A 228 26.24 -0.02 9.25
CA HIS A 228 26.95 1.07 9.95
C HIS A 228 26.40 2.46 9.57
N HIS A 229 25.23 2.51 8.94
CA HIS A 229 24.61 3.76 8.53
C HIS A 229 24.20 4.61 9.75
N PRO A 230 24.22 5.95 9.62
CA PRO A 230 23.71 6.84 10.66
C PRO A 230 22.27 6.54 11.06
N LEU A 231 21.96 6.73 12.34
CA LEU A 231 20.62 6.62 12.86
C LEU A 231 19.91 7.97 12.90
N HIS A 232 18.66 7.96 12.44
CA HIS A 232 17.71 9.04 12.51
C HIS A 232 16.66 8.74 13.58
N THR A 233 16.37 9.71 14.43
CA THR A 233 15.28 9.59 15.40
C THR A 233 13.97 9.93 14.74
N LEU A 234 13.02 8.99 14.77
CA LEU A 234 11.65 9.23 14.29
C LEU A 234 10.64 9.00 15.42
N LEU A 235 9.50 9.66 15.28
CA LEU A 235 8.32 9.32 16.07
C LEU A 235 7.74 8.01 15.54
N ARG A 236 7.32 7.14 16.45
CA ARG A 236 6.74 5.84 16.13
C ARG A 236 5.47 5.91 15.27
N GLY A 237 4.75 7.03 15.33
CA GLY A 237 3.58 7.32 14.51
C GLY A 237 3.85 8.28 13.36
N ALA A 238 5.11 8.55 13.01
CA ALA A 238 5.43 9.37 11.84
C ALA A 238 5.12 8.60 10.55
N SER A 239 4.62 9.29 9.52
CA SER A 239 4.29 8.66 8.22
C SER A 239 5.52 8.07 7.52
N ASN A 240 6.70 8.64 7.75
CA ASN A 240 7.96 8.16 7.17
C ASN A 240 8.61 7.01 7.95
N ILE A 241 7.96 6.47 8.99
CA ILE A 241 8.47 5.29 9.69
C ILE A 241 8.28 4.03 8.85
N TYR A 242 7.29 3.99 7.96
CA TYR A 242 6.94 2.77 7.23
C TYR A 242 6.23 3.12 5.93
N PHE A 243 6.77 2.65 4.81
CA PHE A 243 6.12 2.70 3.51
C PHE A 243 5.99 1.27 2.97
N PRO A 244 4.77 0.73 2.87
CA PRO A 244 4.59 -0.60 2.30
C PRO A 244 4.94 -0.58 0.81
N ALA A 245 5.67 -1.59 0.34
CA ALA A 245 5.84 -1.85 -1.08
C ALA A 245 4.76 -2.85 -1.52
N VAL A 246 3.83 -2.36 -2.33
CA VAL A 246 2.70 -3.14 -2.84
C VAL A 246 2.74 -3.14 -4.35
N GLU A 247 2.71 -4.33 -4.91
CA GLU A 247 2.63 -4.59 -6.34
C GLU A 247 1.22 -5.11 -6.63
N SER A 248 0.60 -4.67 -7.74
CA SER A 248 -0.74 -5.12 -8.08
C SER A 248 -0.97 -5.29 -9.56
N ALA A 249 -1.87 -6.22 -9.88
CA ALA A 249 -2.31 -6.49 -11.23
C ALA A 249 -3.84 -6.57 -11.28
N ILE A 250 -4.41 -5.95 -12.31
CA ILE A 250 -5.80 -6.16 -12.71
C ILE A 250 -5.89 -7.47 -13.47
N TYR A 251 -6.87 -8.30 -13.13
CA TYR A 251 -7.16 -9.53 -13.85
C TYR A 251 -7.42 -9.24 -15.33
N VAL A 252 -6.71 -9.94 -16.20
CA VAL A 252 -6.92 -9.88 -17.65
C VAL A 252 -7.45 -11.24 -18.09
N PRO A 253 -8.69 -11.32 -18.63
CA PRO A 253 -9.21 -12.56 -19.17
C PRO A 253 -8.36 -12.95 -20.37
N ARG A 254 -7.87 -14.19 -20.38
CA ARG A 254 -7.07 -14.75 -21.46
C ARG A 254 -7.83 -15.87 -22.18
N GLY A 255 -7.38 -16.12 -23.40
CA GLY A 255 -7.98 -16.95 -24.45
C GLY A 255 -9.33 -16.48 -24.98
N GLN A 256 -9.89 -17.14 -26.00
CA GLN A 256 -10.96 -16.58 -26.87
C GLN A 256 -12.35 -17.17 -26.60
N ARG A 257 -12.43 -18.34 -25.94
CA ARG A 257 -13.68 -19.07 -25.73
C ARG A 257 -14.29 -18.74 -24.37
N GLU A 258 -15.62 -18.72 -24.33
CA GLU A 258 -16.36 -18.76 -23.09
C GLU A 258 -16.53 -20.22 -22.69
N PHE A 259 -16.14 -20.54 -21.46
CA PHE A 259 -16.36 -21.85 -20.85
C PHE A 259 -17.43 -21.72 -19.77
N ASP A 260 -18.09 -22.82 -19.44
CA ASP A 260 -19.01 -22.89 -18.29
C ASP A 260 -18.34 -22.27 -17.03
N PRO A 261 -19.01 -21.39 -16.27
CA PRO A 261 -18.46 -20.77 -15.05
C PRO A 261 -17.91 -21.78 -14.04
N ARG A 262 -18.43 -23.01 -14.01
CA ARG A 262 -17.93 -24.11 -13.17
C ARG A 262 -16.58 -24.62 -13.66
N ILE A 263 -16.39 -24.71 -14.97
CA ILE A 263 -15.09 -25.06 -15.59
C ILE A 263 -14.07 -23.97 -15.25
N GLN A 264 -14.41 -22.69 -15.45
CA GLN A 264 -13.50 -21.60 -15.10
C GLN A 264 -13.10 -21.64 -13.63
N LYS A 265 -14.07 -21.84 -12.72
CA LYS A 265 -13.79 -21.95 -11.29
C LYS A 265 -12.87 -23.13 -10.94
N LEU A 266 -13.01 -24.27 -11.60
CA LEU A 266 -12.12 -25.43 -11.40
C LEU A 266 -10.71 -25.18 -11.91
N VAL A 267 -10.61 -24.53 -13.06
CA VAL A 267 -9.34 -24.19 -13.70
C VAL A 267 -8.60 -23.11 -12.91
N ASP A 268 -9.32 -22.17 -12.28
CA ASP A 268 -8.78 -21.09 -11.44
C ASP A 268 -8.48 -21.49 -10.00
N ASP A 269 -9.13 -22.53 -9.46
CA ASP A 269 -8.84 -23.03 -8.13
C ASP A 269 -7.46 -23.73 -8.09
N PRO A 270 -6.50 -23.28 -7.24
CA PRO A 270 -5.15 -23.85 -7.22
C PRO A 270 -5.10 -25.35 -6.89
N SER A 271 -6.01 -25.83 -6.04
CA SER A 271 -6.04 -27.23 -5.61
C SER A 271 -6.56 -28.13 -6.74
N SER A 272 -7.64 -27.72 -7.39
CA SER A 272 -8.24 -28.36 -8.54
C SER A 272 -7.29 -28.35 -9.73
N TRP A 273 -6.64 -27.21 -10.01
CA TRP A 273 -5.61 -27.10 -11.04
C TRP A 273 -4.46 -28.08 -10.84
N THR A 274 -3.97 -28.22 -9.61
CA THR A 274 -2.90 -29.17 -9.28
C THR A 274 -3.34 -30.61 -9.55
N ALA A 275 -4.57 -30.97 -9.19
CA ALA A 275 -5.13 -32.28 -9.48
C ALA A 275 -5.31 -32.53 -10.98
N LEU A 276 -5.85 -31.55 -11.72
CA LEU A 276 -6.08 -31.61 -13.17
C LEU A 276 -4.79 -31.74 -13.98
N THR A 277 -3.69 -31.19 -13.47
CA THR A 277 -2.39 -31.17 -14.15
C THR A 277 -1.37 -32.17 -13.59
N ALA A 278 -1.74 -32.98 -12.59
CA ALA A 278 -0.84 -33.92 -11.94
C ALA A 278 -0.23 -34.96 -12.90
N GLN A 279 -0.92 -35.29 -13.98
CA GLN A 279 -0.45 -36.24 -15.00
C GLN A 279 0.00 -35.57 -16.31
N VAL A 280 0.10 -34.24 -16.35
CA VAL A 280 0.60 -33.53 -17.52
C VAL A 280 2.13 -33.62 -17.52
N VAL A 281 2.69 -34.32 -18.51
CA VAL A 281 4.14 -34.47 -18.72
C VAL A 281 4.51 -33.78 -20.03
N ASP A 282 5.51 -32.90 -20.01
CA ASP A 282 5.97 -32.14 -21.19
C ASP A 282 4.87 -31.39 -21.96
N GLY A 283 3.80 -30.98 -21.27
CA GLY A 283 2.65 -30.30 -21.86
C GLY A 283 1.68 -31.21 -22.62
N GLN A 284 1.89 -32.53 -22.61
CA GLN A 284 0.91 -33.50 -23.11
C GLN A 284 -0.14 -33.79 -22.04
N ILE A 285 -1.40 -33.58 -22.41
CA ILE A 285 -2.54 -33.79 -21.52
C ILE A 285 -3.11 -35.18 -21.78
N PRO A 286 -3.20 -36.06 -20.77
CA PRO A 286 -3.85 -37.35 -20.92
C PRO A 286 -5.37 -37.16 -21.04
N GLU A 287 -5.88 -37.05 -22.27
CA GLU A 287 -7.29 -36.72 -22.56
C GLU A 287 -8.28 -37.63 -21.84
N GLY A 288 -7.93 -38.93 -21.71
CA GLY A 288 -8.77 -39.92 -21.03
C GLY A 288 -9.02 -39.64 -19.55
N ALA A 289 -8.15 -38.89 -18.86
CA ALA A 289 -8.35 -38.55 -17.45
C ALA A 289 -9.56 -37.61 -17.25
N PHE A 290 -9.84 -36.75 -18.23
CA PHE A 290 -10.91 -35.74 -18.15
C PHE A 290 -12.30 -36.36 -18.23
N ASN A 291 -12.43 -37.53 -18.87
CA ASN A 291 -13.68 -38.30 -18.90
C ASN A 291 -14.12 -38.79 -17.52
N PHE A 292 -13.20 -38.93 -16.56
CA PHE A 292 -13.51 -39.33 -15.19
C PHE A 292 -13.72 -38.13 -14.27
N VAL A 293 -12.97 -37.05 -14.49
CA VAL A 293 -13.02 -35.84 -13.65
C VAL A 293 -14.23 -34.96 -13.97
N ALA A 294 -14.57 -34.78 -15.24
CA ALA A 294 -15.64 -33.88 -15.65
C ALA A 294 -17.03 -34.26 -15.10
N PRO A 295 -17.44 -35.55 -15.07
CA PRO A 295 -18.69 -35.96 -14.43
C PRO A 295 -18.75 -35.67 -12.92
N MET A 296 -17.63 -35.77 -12.21
CA MET A 296 -17.54 -35.50 -10.76
C MET A 296 -17.91 -34.05 -10.43
N PHE A 297 -17.60 -33.13 -11.36
CA PHE A 297 -17.92 -31.70 -11.24
C PHE A 297 -19.13 -31.26 -12.08
N ARG A 298 -19.79 -32.20 -12.77
CA ARG A 298 -20.95 -31.98 -13.65
C ARG A 298 -20.66 -31.00 -14.80
N VAL A 299 -19.44 -31.05 -15.35
CA VAL A 299 -19.02 -30.22 -16.49
C VAL A 299 -18.75 -31.08 -17.72
N ASP A 300 -18.70 -30.47 -18.90
CA ASP A 300 -18.33 -31.18 -20.13
C ASP A 300 -16.82 -31.50 -20.15
N ALA A 301 -16.48 -32.74 -20.54
CA ALA A 301 -15.10 -33.21 -20.53
C ALA A 301 -14.24 -32.55 -21.62
N SER A 302 -14.83 -32.27 -22.78
CA SER A 302 -14.13 -31.65 -23.91
C SER A 302 -13.88 -30.17 -23.64
N GLU A 303 -14.87 -29.45 -23.09
CA GLU A 303 -14.71 -28.06 -22.67
C GLU A 303 -13.69 -27.91 -21.53
N LEU A 304 -13.71 -28.81 -20.53
CA LEU A 304 -12.74 -28.79 -19.43
C LEU A 304 -11.31 -29.01 -19.93
N LEU A 305 -11.13 -29.93 -20.88
CA LEU A 305 -9.83 -30.21 -21.48
C LEU A 305 -9.32 -29.01 -22.29
N GLU A 306 -10.17 -28.36 -23.07
CA GLU A 306 -9.82 -27.13 -23.79
C GLU A 306 -9.45 -26.00 -22.84
N ALA A 307 -10.21 -25.79 -21.76
CA ALA A 307 -9.90 -24.79 -20.76
C ALA A 307 -8.54 -25.04 -20.07
N VAL A 308 -8.19 -26.31 -19.82
CA VAL A 308 -6.87 -26.68 -19.30
C VAL A 308 -5.76 -26.42 -20.34
N ARG A 309 -5.98 -26.71 -21.63
CA ARG A 309 -5.03 -26.38 -22.71
C ARG A 309 -4.76 -24.88 -22.77
N GLU A 310 -5.83 -24.09 -22.76
CA GLU A 310 -5.78 -22.63 -22.81
C GLU A 310 -4.94 -22.07 -21.65
N LYS A 311 -5.22 -22.49 -20.40
CA LYS A 311 -4.44 -22.05 -19.24
C LYS A 311 -2.98 -22.54 -19.25
N LEU A 312 -2.70 -23.73 -19.80
CA LEU A 312 -1.31 -24.21 -19.94
C LEU A 312 -0.52 -23.36 -20.94
N ASP A 313 -1.12 -23.01 -22.07
CA ASP A 313 -0.49 -22.15 -23.07
C ASP A 313 -0.33 -20.72 -22.56
N GLU A 314 -1.27 -20.22 -21.75
CA GLU A 314 -1.13 -18.96 -21.03
C GLU A 314 0.07 -18.98 -20.07
N LYS A 315 0.25 -20.05 -19.30
CA LYS A 315 1.40 -20.20 -18.39
C LYS A 315 2.72 -20.25 -19.16
N LYS A 316 2.75 -20.83 -20.36
CA LYS A 316 3.92 -20.78 -21.24
C LYS A 316 4.18 -19.35 -21.73
N HIS A 317 3.15 -18.64 -22.18
CA HIS A 317 3.27 -17.26 -22.67
C HIS A 317 3.69 -16.28 -21.56
N ALA A 318 3.12 -16.40 -20.36
CA ALA A 318 3.48 -15.58 -19.21
C ALA A 318 4.96 -15.73 -18.82
N LYS A 319 5.57 -16.90 -19.07
CA LYS A 319 7.02 -17.12 -18.89
C LYS A 319 7.87 -16.54 -20.02
N GLN A 320 7.32 -16.38 -21.23
CA GLN A 320 8.03 -15.84 -22.40
C GLN A 320 7.99 -14.31 -22.46
N VAL A 321 6.90 -13.69 -22.04
CA VAL A 321 6.81 -12.23 -21.91
C VAL A 321 7.66 -11.81 -20.71
N SER A 322 8.53 -10.81 -20.88
CA SER A 322 9.30 -10.26 -19.76
C SER A 322 8.31 -9.81 -18.67
N GLY A 323 8.37 -10.42 -17.49
CA GLY A 323 7.48 -10.13 -16.35
C GLY A 323 7.77 -8.75 -15.73
N THR A 324 7.92 -7.71 -16.54
CA THR A 324 8.13 -6.35 -16.07
C THR A 324 6.79 -5.72 -15.67
N GLN A 325 6.84 -4.75 -14.77
CA GLN A 325 5.63 -3.98 -14.43
C GLN A 325 5.03 -3.30 -15.67
N GLU A 326 5.86 -2.81 -16.59
CA GLU A 326 5.40 -2.17 -17.82
C GLU A 326 4.61 -3.13 -18.72
N SER A 327 5.04 -4.40 -18.85
CA SER A 327 4.29 -5.38 -19.64
C SER A 327 2.95 -5.74 -18.99
N LEU A 328 2.90 -5.86 -17.65
CA LEU A 328 1.63 -6.06 -16.92
C LEU A 328 0.65 -4.90 -17.19
N ARG A 329 1.13 -3.66 -17.06
CA ARG A 329 0.33 -2.45 -17.33
C ARG A 329 -0.18 -2.42 -18.75
N ARG A 330 0.64 -2.82 -19.71
CA ARG A 330 0.28 -2.85 -21.12
C ARG A 330 -0.84 -3.84 -21.41
N GLU A 331 -0.75 -5.05 -20.87
CA GLU A 331 -1.79 -6.05 -21.08
C GLU A 331 -3.13 -5.63 -20.47
N GLU A 332 -3.09 -5.01 -19.29
CA GLU A 332 -4.30 -4.46 -18.66
C GLU A 332 -4.89 -3.33 -19.48
N PHE A 333 -4.06 -2.40 -19.96
CA PHE A 333 -4.50 -1.30 -20.82
C PHE A 333 -5.16 -1.84 -22.10
N GLU A 334 -4.56 -2.82 -22.76
CA GLU A 334 -5.12 -3.44 -23.95
C GLU A 334 -6.43 -4.19 -23.68
N ALA A 335 -6.54 -4.87 -22.54
CA ALA A 335 -7.77 -5.55 -22.13
C ALA A 335 -8.91 -4.53 -21.88
N LEU A 336 -8.62 -3.46 -21.14
CA LEU A 336 -9.59 -2.38 -20.87
C LEU A 336 -9.96 -1.63 -22.14
N ARG A 337 -9.00 -1.40 -23.04
CA ARG A 337 -9.19 -0.71 -24.32
C ARG A 337 -10.06 -1.51 -25.29
N LYS A 338 -9.89 -2.84 -25.37
CA LYS A 338 -10.70 -3.72 -26.23
C LYS A 338 -12.12 -3.90 -25.70
N GLY A 339 -12.30 -3.74 -24.39
CA GLY A 339 -13.53 -4.12 -23.70
C GLY A 339 -13.59 -5.63 -23.46
N SER A 340 -14.47 -6.03 -22.56
CA SER A 340 -14.71 -7.43 -22.23
C SER A 340 -16.18 -7.58 -21.91
N ASN A 341 -16.91 -8.33 -22.73
CA ASN A 341 -18.33 -8.61 -22.54
C ASN A 341 -18.58 -10.06 -22.08
N ARG A 342 -17.56 -10.70 -21.49
CA ARG A 342 -17.66 -12.12 -21.12
C ARG A 342 -18.46 -12.31 -19.86
N ASP A 343 -19.59 -12.99 -19.99
CA ASP A 343 -20.41 -13.35 -18.83
C ASP A 343 -19.65 -14.37 -17.95
N GLY A 344 -19.54 -14.07 -16.66
CA GLY A 344 -18.78 -14.87 -15.70
C GLY A 344 -17.30 -14.47 -15.52
N SER A 345 -16.76 -13.61 -16.38
CA SER A 345 -15.41 -13.06 -16.22
C SER A 345 -15.31 -12.15 -14.99
N ASP A 346 -14.16 -12.21 -14.31
CA ASP A 346 -13.78 -11.28 -13.24
C ASP A 346 -13.35 -9.88 -13.78
N LEU A 347 -13.42 -9.66 -15.10
CA LEU A 347 -13.33 -8.36 -15.77
C LEU A 347 -14.44 -8.19 -16.83
N LEU A 348 -15.33 -7.22 -16.62
CA LEU A 348 -16.43 -6.82 -17.53
C LEU A 348 -16.32 -5.32 -17.79
N CYS A 349 -16.11 -4.94 -19.05
CA CYS A 349 -15.85 -3.56 -19.48
C CYS A 349 -16.61 -3.26 -20.77
N GLU A 350 -17.61 -2.39 -20.68
CA GLU A 350 -18.39 -1.89 -21.82
C GLU A 350 -17.74 -0.61 -22.36
N ILE A 351 -17.55 -0.51 -23.67
CA ILE A 351 -16.88 0.65 -24.28
C ILE A 351 -17.90 1.68 -24.78
N VAL A 352 -17.69 2.93 -24.38
CA VAL A 352 -18.36 4.12 -24.91
C VAL A 352 -17.33 4.91 -25.72
N ASP A 353 -17.67 5.21 -26.97
CA ASP A 353 -16.76 5.96 -27.86
C ASP A 353 -16.65 7.43 -27.44
N GLY A 354 -15.46 8.03 -27.55
CA GLY A 354 -15.22 9.42 -27.19
C GLY A 354 -16.06 10.43 -27.96
N SER A 355 -16.55 10.08 -29.14
CA SER A 355 -17.45 10.92 -29.95
C SER A 355 -18.86 11.09 -29.37
N GLN A 356 -19.25 10.27 -28.39
CA GLN A 356 -20.55 10.38 -27.71
C GLN A 356 -20.54 11.46 -26.61
N PHE A 357 -19.37 11.99 -26.28
CA PHE A 357 -19.22 13.09 -25.33
C PHE A 357 -19.20 14.42 -26.07
N ASP A 358 -19.60 15.49 -25.40
CA ASP A 358 -19.63 16.82 -25.99
C ASP A 358 -18.23 17.45 -25.87
N ARG A 359 -17.96 18.09 -24.72
CA ARG A 359 -16.74 18.85 -24.47
C ARG A 359 -15.55 17.94 -24.20
N LEU A 360 -15.79 16.74 -23.66
CA LEU A 360 -14.74 15.75 -23.41
C LEU A 360 -14.25 15.03 -24.66
N SER A 361 -14.97 15.11 -25.77
CA SER A 361 -14.53 14.50 -27.04
C SER A 361 -13.18 15.05 -27.53
N GLU A 362 -12.78 16.25 -27.12
CA GLU A 362 -11.46 16.83 -27.41
C GLU A 362 -10.31 16.10 -26.70
N PHE A 363 -10.57 15.49 -25.55
CA PHE A 363 -9.54 14.89 -24.67
C PHE A 363 -9.63 13.37 -24.59
N VAL A 364 -10.84 12.82 -24.61
CA VAL A 364 -11.10 11.40 -24.35
C VAL A 364 -11.32 10.69 -25.68
N ARG A 365 -10.56 9.61 -25.90
CA ARG A 365 -10.70 8.73 -27.06
C ARG A 365 -11.81 7.70 -26.84
N ARG A 366 -11.90 7.15 -25.63
CA ARG A 366 -12.98 6.23 -25.21
C ARG A 366 -13.08 6.16 -23.70
N VAL A 367 -14.24 5.71 -23.24
CA VAL A 367 -14.53 5.43 -21.84
C VAL A 367 -14.91 3.96 -21.71
N GLY A 368 -14.30 3.25 -20.77
CA GLY A 368 -14.68 1.91 -20.37
C GLY A 368 -15.51 1.95 -19.09
N LEU A 369 -16.76 1.50 -19.18
CA LEU A 369 -17.63 1.26 -18.03
C LEU A 369 -17.27 -0.11 -17.43
N VAL A 370 -16.40 -0.10 -16.42
CA VAL A 370 -15.88 -1.33 -15.81
C VAL A 370 -16.87 -1.82 -14.75
N ARG A 371 -17.80 -2.68 -15.17
CA ARG A 371 -18.86 -3.24 -14.31
C ARG A 371 -18.33 -4.26 -13.29
N LYS A 372 -17.30 -5.02 -13.68
CA LYS A 372 -16.62 -5.98 -12.82
C LYS A 372 -15.11 -5.86 -13.04
N LEU A 373 -14.39 -5.88 -11.94
CA LEU A 373 -12.94 -5.81 -11.88
C LEU A 373 -12.45 -6.70 -10.74
N ARG A 374 -11.40 -7.49 -10.99
CA ARG A 374 -10.62 -8.15 -9.95
C ARG A 374 -9.21 -7.60 -9.95
N GLU A 375 -8.72 -7.19 -8.79
CA GLU A 375 -7.34 -6.79 -8.56
C GLU A 375 -6.70 -7.74 -7.55
N THR A 376 -5.49 -8.21 -7.85
CA THR A 376 -4.62 -8.89 -6.89
C THR A 376 -3.57 -7.90 -6.39
N ARG A 377 -3.52 -7.65 -5.08
CA ARG A 377 -2.50 -6.81 -4.44
C ARG A 377 -1.57 -7.63 -3.57
N VAL A 378 -0.27 -7.49 -3.78
CA VAL A 378 0.77 -8.29 -3.15
C VAL A 378 1.71 -7.38 -2.40
N MET A 379 1.95 -7.67 -1.12
CA MET A 379 2.98 -7.00 -0.35
C MET A 379 4.34 -7.65 -0.65
N THR A 380 5.25 -6.88 -1.25
CA THR A 380 6.58 -7.37 -1.66
C THR A 380 7.68 -7.02 -0.66
N GLY A 381 7.43 -6.02 0.18
CA GLY A 381 8.40 -5.51 1.14
C GLY A 381 7.93 -4.20 1.76
N PHE A 382 8.86 -3.44 2.30
CA PHE A 382 8.63 -2.07 2.74
C PHE A 382 9.95 -1.29 2.81
N THR A 383 9.85 0.03 2.85
CA THR A 383 10.98 0.93 3.11
C THR A 383 10.68 1.81 4.34
N ARG A 384 11.69 2.54 4.83
CA ARG A 384 11.54 3.56 5.87
C ARG A 384 12.28 4.83 5.43
N ILE A 385 11.95 5.97 6.03
CA ILE A 385 12.45 7.32 5.72
C ILE A 385 11.98 7.82 4.36
N ASN A 386 12.18 7.01 3.34
CA ASN A 386 11.91 7.31 1.94
C ASN A 386 10.88 6.33 1.38
N PRO A 387 9.84 6.80 0.67
CA PRO A 387 8.89 5.91 0.01
C PRO A 387 9.58 5.15 -1.14
N PRO A 388 9.05 3.98 -1.50
CA PRO A 388 9.52 3.24 -2.67
C PRO A 388 9.35 4.07 -3.95
N SER A 389 10.25 3.85 -4.88
CA SER A 389 10.45 4.53 -6.15
C SER A 389 10.48 3.57 -7.34
N GLY A 390 10.36 2.25 -7.11
CA GLY A 390 10.23 1.21 -8.13
C GLY A 390 11.35 0.17 -8.06
N LYS A 391 11.74 -0.38 -9.23
CA LYS A 391 12.88 -1.29 -9.32
C LYS A 391 14.17 -0.59 -8.86
N GLY A 392 14.88 -1.21 -7.91
CA GLY A 392 16.12 -0.69 -7.33
C GLY A 392 16.01 -0.13 -5.91
N ASP A 393 14.83 -0.13 -5.28
CA ASP A 393 14.77 0.15 -3.84
C ASP A 393 15.28 -1.06 -3.03
N ASP A 394 16.09 -0.81 -1.99
CA ASP A 394 16.49 -1.80 -0.98
C ASP A 394 15.30 -2.13 -0.06
N LEU A 395 14.32 -2.87 -0.61
CA LEU A 395 13.16 -3.33 0.13
C LEU A 395 13.57 -4.21 1.30
N GLN A 396 12.98 -3.97 2.47
CA GLN A 396 13.21 -4.80 3.64
C GLN A 396 12.67 -6.22 3.44
N ALA A 397 13.44 -7.19 3.91
CA ALA A 397 13.10 -8.60 3.80
C ALA A 397 11.82 -8.94 4.58
N MET A 398 10.97 -9.76 3.94
CA MET A 398 9.70 -10.23 4.48
C MET A 398 9.84 -11.46 5.38
N GLN A 399 10.96 -12.17 5.28
CA GLN A 399 11.31 -13.36 6.07
C GLN A 399 12.80 -13.34 6.43
N ARG A 400 13.20 -14.16 7.40
CA ARG A 400 14.56 -14.16 7.93
C ARG A 400 15.61 -14.73 6.98
N ILE A 401 15.29 -15.78 6.23
CA ILE A 401 16.26 -16.53 5.42
C ILE A 401 15.72 -16.76 4.00
N GLY A 402 16.54 -16.43 2.99
CA GLY A 402 16.26 -16.71 1.59
C GLY A 402 15.13 -15.87 0.98
N LYS A 403 14.86 -16.08 -0.32
CA LYS A 403 13.73 -15.46 -1.00
C LYS A 403 12.45 -16.26 -0.73
N PRO A 404 11.32 -15.61 -0.43
CA PRO A 404 10.11 -16.33 -0.09
C PRO A 404 9.47 -16.97 -1.34
N ARG A 405 8.99 -18.21 -1.18
CA ARG A 405 8.24 -18.92 -2.23
C ARG A 405 6.86 -18.30 -2.47
N TRP A 406 6.31 -17.64 -1.46
CA TRP A 406 5.01 -17.00 -1.50
C TRP A 406 5.03 -15.62 -0.86
N LEU A 407 4.11 -14.75 -1.25
CA LEU A 407 3.96 -13.41 -0.66
C LEU A 407 2.53 -13.18 -0.17
N PRO A 408 2.32 -12.38 0.90
CA PRO A 408 0.99 -11.99 1.35
C PRO A 408 0.27 -11.20 0.27
N ALA A 409 -0.98 -11.55 0.00
CA ALA A 409 -1.81 -10.85 -0.97
C ALA A 409 -3.27 -10.80 -0.59
N ILE A 410 -4.02 -9.89 -1.21
CA ILE A 410 -5.48 -9.86 -1.17
C ILE A 410 -6.03 -9.81 -2.59
N VAL A 411 -7.24 -10.32 -2.74
CA VAL A 411 -8.05 -10.14 -3.95
C VAL A 411 -9.14 -9.14 -3.65
N VAL A 412 -9.19 -8.05 -4.42
CA VAL A 412 -10.23 -7.03 -4.33
C VAL A 412 -11.11 -7.16 -5.56
N ARG A 413 -12.43 -7.14 -5.37
CA ARG A 413 -13.41 -7.10 -6.45
C ARG A 413 -14.18 -5.79 -6.41
N GLY A 414 -14.54 -5.29 -7.59
CA GLY A 414 -15.03 -3.93 -7.70
C GLY A 414 -15.58 -3.54 -9.05
N GLU A 415 -15.84 -2.25 -9.18
CA GLU A 415 -16.26 -1.54 -10.38
C GLU A 415 -15.34 -0.34 -10.63
N GLY A 416 -15.43 0.29 -11.79
CA GLY A 416 -14.62 1.45 -12.13
C GLY A 416 -14.98 2.15 -13.43
N ILE A 417 -14.22 3.20 -13.72
CA ILE A 417 -14.27 3.99 -14.95
C ILE A 417 -12.86 4.01 -15.54
N PHE A 418 -12.72 3.50 -16.75
CA PHE A 418 -11.50 3.59 -17.55
C PHE A 418 -11.63 4.74 -18.55
N LEU A 419 -10.59 5.55 -18.68
CA LEU A 419 -10.50 6.65 -19.64
C LEU A 419 -9.24 6.44 -20.47
N GLU A 420 -9.38 6.35 -21.79
CA GLU A 420 -8.26 6.46 -22.72
C GLU A 420 -8.25 7.87 -23.29
N PHE A 421 -7.12 8.56 -23.18
CA PHE A 421 -6.98 9.92 -23.66
C PHE A 421 -6.29 10.01 -25.02
N LYS A 422 -6.55 11.10 -25.71
CA LYS A 422 -5.85 11.52 -26.92
C LYS A 422 -4.52 12.16 -26.51
N ALA A 423 -3.40 11.58 -26.94
CA ALA A 423 -2.07 12.07 -26.55
C ALA A 423 -1.81 13.50 -27.06
N GLU A 424 -2.37 13.82 -28.23
CA GLU A 424 -2.33 15.14 -28.86
C GLU A 424 -2.98 16.25 -28.01
N SER A 425 -3.94 15.92 -27.13
CA SER A 425 -4.64 16.90 -26.29
C SER A 425 -3.77 17.46 -25.16
N PHE A 426 -2.64 16.78 -24.86
CA PHE A 426 -1.65 17.24 -23.89
C PHE A 426 -0.32 17.62 -24.55
N ALA A 427 -0.27 17.57 -25.88
CA ALA A 427 0.88 18.03 -26.63
C ALA A 427 0.93 19.56 -26.58
N ASN A 428 2.13 20.11 -26.41
CA ASN A 428 2.39 21.57 -26.41
C ASN A 428 1.71 22.33 -25.26
N PRO A 429 2.08 22.04 -23.98
CA PRO A 429 1.67 22.89 -22.86
C PRO A 429 2.03 24.36 -23.10
N SER A 430 1.25 25.27 -22.54
CA SER A 430 1.64 26.68 -22.45
C SER A 430 2.99 26.83 -21.75
N THR A 431 3.72 27.92 -22.01
CA THR A 431 5.08 28.13 -21.48
C THR A 431 5.16 27.97 -19.96
N ASP A 432 4.17 28.53 -19.23
CA ASP A 432 4.08 28.40 -17.77
C ASP A 432 3.94 26.94 -17.31
N LEU A 433 3.07 26.16 -17.97
CA LEU A 433 2.92 24.75 -17.65
C LEU A 433 4.15 23.93 -18.04
N ALA A 434 4.80 24.25 -19.17
CA ALA A 434 6.01 23.58 -19.61
C ALA A 434 7.16 23.73 -18.59
N GLU A 435 7.32 24.93 -18.00
CA GLU A 435 8.30 25.18 -16.95
C GLU A 435 8.02 24.36 -15.68
N ARG A 436 6.75 24.23 -15.29
CA ARG A 436 6.32 23.43 -14.14
C ARG A 436 6.57 21.94 -14.34
N VAL A 437 6.25 21.43 -15.53
CA VAL A 437 6.56 20.04 -15.94
C VAL A 437 8.06 19.79 -15.91
N ALA A 438 8.86 20.70 -16.48
CA ALA A 438 10.32 20.58 -16.51
C ALA A 438 10.93 20.59 -15.10
N LEU A 439 10.41 21.44 -14.20
CA LEU A 439 10.87 21.49 -12.81
C LEU A 439 10.61 20.18 -12.07
N LEU A 440 9.39 19.64 -12.16
CA LEU A 440 9.02 18.37 -11.53
C LEU A 440 9.81 17.20 -12.11
N SER A 441 9.98 17.14 -13.44
CA SER A 441 10.81 16.14 -14.09
C SER A 441 12.27 16.22 -13.65
N SER A 442 12.85 17.43 -13.58
CA SER A 442 14.23 17.61 -13.12
C SER A 442 14.43 17.18 -11.67
N ASN A 443 13.48 17.49 -10.79
CA ASN A 443 13.54 17.08 -9.39
C ASN A 443 13.45 15.55 -9.24
N LEU A 444 12.60 14.90 -10.03
CA LEU A 444 12.49 13.45 -10.06
C LEU A 444 13.81 12.81 -10.50
N GLU A 445 14.39 13.27 -11.61
CA GLU A 445 15.66 12.74 -12.13
C GLU A 445 16.82 12.93 -11.15
N LYS A 446 16.92 14.10 -10.51
CA LYS A 446 17.91 14.35 -9.44
C LYS A 446 17.75 13.38 -8.28
N GLN A 447 16.51 13.16 -7.83
CA GLN A 447 16.22 12.24 -6.73
C GLN A 447 16.56 10.79 -7.11
N ARG A 448 16.23 10.35 -8.33
CA ARG A 448 16.53 9.00 -8.82
C ARG A 448 18.03 8.78 -8.95
N ALA A 449 18.77 9.76 -9.50
CA ALA A 449 20.23 9.72 -9.58
C ALA A 449 20.89 9.63 -8.20
N GLN A 450 20.41 10.40 -7.21
CA GLN A 450 20.91 10.32 -5.83
C GLN A 450 20.67 8.96 -5.17
N ARG A 451 19.68 8.20 -5.64
CA ARG A 451 19.35 6.86 -5.16
C ARG A 451 19.93 5.74 -6.04
N GLY A 452 20.72 6.07 -7.06
CA GLY A 452 21.25 5.07 -8.00
C GLY A 452 20.19 4.36 -8.83
N GLN A 453 19.07 5.03 -9.10
CA GLN A 453 17.92 4.48 -9.83
C GLN A 453 17.95 4.88 -11.30
N ASP A 454 17.39 4.02 -12.16
CA ASP A 454 17.24 4.31 -13.59
C ASP A 454 16.38 5.57 -13.80
N PRO A 455 16.72 6.43 -14.79
CA PRO A 455 15.89 7.56 -15.19
C PRO A 455 14.44 7.18 -15.46
N ARG A 456 13.50 8.06 -15.10
CA ARG A 456 12.06 7.89 -15.38
C ARG A 456 11.53 9.18 -16.01
N PRO A 457 11.58 9.31 -17.34
CA PRO A 457 11.03 10.48 -18.00
C PRO A 457 9.52 10.56 -17.76
N ILE A 458 9.06 11.71 -17.32
CA ILE A 458 7.64 12.05 -17.15
C ILE A 458 7.32 13.25 -18.04
N ASP A 459 6.12 13.28 -18.60
CA ASP A 459 5.67 14.35 -19.48
C ASP A 459 4.42 15.06 -18.93
N ALA A 460 3.97 16.07 -19.66
CA ALA A 460 2.76 16.83 -19.32
C ALA A 460 1.52 15.93 -19.26
N GLY A 461 1.42 14.91 -20.12
CA GLY A 461 0.29 13.98 -20.15
C GLY A 461 0.18 13.17 -18.87
N PHE A 462 1.29 12.57 -18.41
CA PHE A 462 1.33 11.84 -17.14
C PHE A 462 0.93 12.72 -15.95
N LEU A 463 1.58 13.88 -15.81
CA LEU A 463 1.34 14.78 -14.67
C LEU A 463 -0.10 15.32 -14.65
N THR A 464 -0.64 15.64 -15.83
CA THR A 464 -2.01 16.15 -15.97
C THR A 464 -3.03 15.07 -15.62
N ILE A 465 -2.86 13.84 -16.10
CA ILE A 465 -3.78 12.74 -15.78
C ILE A 465 -3.69 12.35 -14.31
N HIS A 466 -2.50 12.38 -13.71
CA HIS A 466 -2.34 12.13 -12.28
C HIS A 466 -3.07 13.19 -11.44
N ALA A 467 -2.88 14.47 -11.78
CA ALA A 467 -3.64 15.54 -11.16
C ALA A 467 -5.16 15.39 -11.38
N LEU A 468 -5.58 15.02 -12.58
CA LEU A 468 -6.99 14.80 -12.92
C LEU A 468 -7.59 13.65 -12.11
N ALA A 469 -6.89 12.53 -11.98
CA ALA A 469 -7.33 11.38 -11.20
C ALA A 469 -7.61 11.76 -9.75
N HIS A 470 -6.74 12.57 -9.15
CA HIS A 470 -6.95 13.13 -7.82
C HIS A 470 -8.18 14.03 -7.73
N ALA A 471 -8.38 14.92 -8.70
CA ALA A 471 -9.56 15.79 -8.75
C ALA A 471 -10.86 14.98 -8.91
N LEU A 472 -10.87 13.98 -9.80
CA LEU A 472 -12.02 13.12 -10.07
C LEU A 472 -12.34 12.22 -8.87
N ILE A 473 -11.36 11.59 -8.23
CA ILE A 473 -11.59 10.76 -7.03
C ILE A 473 -12.26 11.59 -5.93
N ARG A 474 -11.80 12.83 -5.68
CA ARG A 474 -12.41 13.70 -4.67
C ARG A 474 -13.88 14.00 -5.00
N GLU A 475 -14.19 14.27 -6.26
CA GLU A 475 -15.56 14.55 -6.68
C GLU A 475 -16.44 13.28 -6.64
N LEU A 476 -15.93 12.13 -7.10
CA LEU A 476 -16.60 10.83 -7.06
C LEU A 476 -16.91 10.39 -5.63
N THR A 477 -16.05 10.67 -4.66
CA THR A 477 -16.33 10.35 -3.24
C THR A 477 -17.56 11.08 -2.71
N PHE A 478 -17.79 12.31 -3.20
CA PHE A 478 -18.97 13.09 -2.84
C PHE A 478 -20.23 12.58 -3.56
N LEU A 479 -20.13 12.27 -4.86
CA LEU A 479 -21.27 11.86 -5.68
C LEU A 479 -21.74 10.43 -5.38
N CYS A 480 -20.80 9.50 -5.17
CA CYS A 480 -21.09 8.09 -5.00
C CYS A 480 -21.17 7.66 -3.52
N GLY A 481 -20.78 8.53 -2.58
CA GLY A 481 -20.79 8.23 -1.14
C GLY A 481 -19.68 7.27 -0.68
N TYR A 482 -18.73 6.91 -1.56
CA TYR A 482 -17.56 6.13 -1.19
C TYR A 482 -16.64 6.93 -0.24
N GLY A 483 -16.09 6.25 0.77
CA GLY A 483 -14.99 6.84 1.55
C GLY A 483 -13.80 7.18 0.64
N SER A 484 -13.05 8.25 0.92
CA SER A 484 -11.93 8.66 0.06
C SER A 484 -10.83 7.62 -0.08
N SER A 485 -10.69 6.70 0.89
CA SER A 485 -9.75 5.57 0.84
C SER A 485 -10.28 4.35 0.07
N ALA A 486 -11.56 4.38 -0.34
CA ALA A 486 -12.25 3.29 -1.02
C ALA A 486 -12.18 3.41 -2.55
N LEU A 487 -11.66 4.51 -3.10
CA LEU A 487 -11.34 4.65 -4.52
C LEU A 487 -9.83 4.72 -4.71
N ARG A 488 -9.35 4.16 -5.82
CA ARG A 488 -7.94 4.13 -6.19
C ARG A 488 -7.78 4.44 -7.68
N GLU A 489 -6.69 5.10 -8.02
CA GLU A 489 -6.29 5.35 -9.39
C GLU A 489 -5.32 4.28 -9.88
N ARG A 490 -5.31 4.08 -11.20
CA ARG A 490 -4.29 3.32 -11.91
C ARG A 490 -4.00 4.00 -13.22
N ILE A 491 -2.77 4.49 -13.38
CA ILE A 491 -2.35 5.26 -14.55
C ILE A 491 -1.61 4.33 -15.51
N TYR A 492 -1.95 4.45 -16.80
CA TYR A 492 -1.30 3.79 -17.91
C TYR A 492 -0.57 4.85 -18.73
N HIS A 493 0.75 4.87 -18.64
CA HIS A 493 1.61 5.82 -19.34
C HIS A 493 2.86 5.13 -19.87
N GLY A 494 3.30 5.52 -21.07
CA GLY A 494 4.49 4.98 -21.72
C GLY A 494 4.28 4.80 -23.22
N LYS A 495 5.25 4.17 -23.87
CA LYS A 495 5.17 3.78 -25.29
C LYS A 495 5.14 2.27 -25.41
N ASP A 496 4.39 1.73 -26.35
CA ASP A 496 4.42 0.31 -26.66
C ASP A 496 5.69 -0.06 -27.48
N SER A 497 5.88 -1.36 -27.73
CA SER A 497 6.98 -1.90 -28.54
C SER A 497 6.91 -1.48 -30.02
N GLU A 498 5.74 -0.97 -30.45
CA GLU A 498 5.47 -0.40 -31.77
C GLU A 498 5.55 1.13 -31.75
N GLY A 499 5.88 1.75 -30.61
CA GLY A 499 5.98 3.19 -30.40
C GLY A 499 4.66 3.92 -30.13
N LYS A 500 3.51 3.25 -30.01
CA LYS A 500 2.21 3.87 -29.71
C LYS A 500 2.15 4.28 -28.24
N SER A 501 1.71 5.50 -27.97
CA SER A 501 1.61 6.00 -26.60
C SER A 501 0.42 5.38 -25.87
N MET A 502 0.66 4.81 -24.69
CA MET A 502 -0.39 4.51 -23.73
C MET A 502 -0.64 5.77 -22.92
N LEU A 503 -1.90 6.21 -22.88
CA LEU A 503 -2.31 7.33 -22.05
C LEU A 503 -3.72 7.06 -21.53
N GLY A 504 -3.80 6.44 -20.35
CA GLY A 504 -5.05 6.02 -19.77
C GLY A 504 -5.10 6.14 -18.25
N LEU A 505 -6.31 6.21 -17.72
CA LEU A 505 -6.62 6.29 -16.30
C LEU A 505 -7.75 5.33 -15.98
N LEU A 506 -7.56 4.46 -15.01
CA LEU A 506 -8.62 3.70 -14.38
C LEU A 506 -8.84 4.23 -12.96
N ILE A 507 -10.06 4.65 -12.64
CA ILE A 507 -10.51 4.92 -11.27
C ILE A 507 -11.45 3.79 -10.88
N TYR A 508 -11.17 3.12 -9.77
CA TYR A 508 -11.89 1.91 -9.38
C TYR A 508 -12.00 1.77 -7.87
N THR A 509 -12.93 0.93 -7.43
CA THR A 509 -13.14 0.65 -6.01
C THR A 509 -11.99 -0.19 -5.44
N ALA A 510 -11.40 0.30 -4.36
CA ALA A 510 -10.22 -0.25 -3.71
C ALA A 510 -10.53 -1.18 -2.52
N SER A 511 -11.79 -1.31 -2.12
CA SER A 511 -12.24 -2.14 -0.99
C SER A 511 -13.53 -2.89 -1.34
N GLY A 512 -13.48 -4.22 -1.43
CA GLY A 512 -14.64 -5.07 -1.77
C GLY A 512 -15.49 -5.51 -0.58
N ASP A 513 -15.03 -5.28 0.66
CA ASP A 513 -15.54 -6.02 1.84
C ASP A 513 -16.65 -5.31 2.63
N SER A 514 -16.98 -4.05 2.35
CA SER A 514 -17.91 -3.27 3.21
C SER A 514 -18.92 -2.38 2.50
N GLU A 515 -18.74 -2.07 1.23
CA GLU A 515 -19.61 -1.17 0.46
C GLU A 515 -19.98 -1.91 -0.83
N GLY A 516 -21.12 -2.60 -0.81
CA GLY A 516 -21.61 -3.29 -2.01
C GLY A 516 -21.72 -2.32 -3.18
N THR A 517 -21.12 -2.67 -4.32
CA THR A 517 -21.15 -1.84 -5.53
C THR A 517 -22.56 -1.86 -6.10
N LEU A 518 -23.35 -0.81 -5.83
CA LEU A 518 -24.70 -0.65 -6.41
C LEU A 518 -24.67 -0.10 -7.85
N GLY A 519 -23.53 -0.15 -8.54
CA GLY A 519 -23.36 0.47 -9.86
C GLY A 519 -23.06 1.97 -9.79
N GLY A 520 -22.86 2.52 -8.60
CA GLY A 520 -22.75 3.97 -8.37
C GLY A 520 -21.58 4.58 -9.11
N LEU A 521 -20.38 4.01 -8.97
CA LEU A 521 -19.16 4.53 -9.61
C LEU A 521 -19.21 4.35 -11.12
N VAL A 522 -19.51 3.14 -11.61
CA VAL A 522 -19.51 2.86 -13.05
C VAL A 522 -20.53 3.72 -13.80
N SER A 523 -21.68 4.03 -13.18
CA SER A 523 -22.68 4.91 -13.78
C SER A 523 -22.18 6.34 -14.01
N GLN A 524 -21.19 6.83 -13.24
CA GLN A 524 -20.62 8.16 -13.45
C GLN A 524 -19.78 8.25 -14.74
N GLY A 525 -19.46 7.12 -15.38
CA GLY A 525 -18.80 7.07 -16.68
C GLY A 525 -19.74 7.28 -17.87
N GLU A 526 -21.06 7.29 -17.67
CA GLU A 526 -22.04 7.54 -18.74
C GLU A 526 -21.89 8.98 -19.29
N PRO A 527 -22.15 9.22 -20.60
CA PRO A 527 -21.87 10.50 -21.27
C PRO A 527 -22.25 11.76 -20.48
N ASP A 528 -23.53 11.89 -20.11
CA ASP A 528 -24.04 13.08 -19.42
C ASP A 528 -23.44 13.26 -18.01
N LYS A 529 -23.20 12.15 -17.30
CA LYS A 529 -22.69 12.17 -15.93
C LYS A 529 -21.19 12.46 -15.88
N LEU A 530 -20.43 11.90 -16.82
CA LEU A 530 -18.99 12.10 -16.87
C LEU A 530 -18.64 13.56 -17.21
N GLU A 531 -19.37 14.17 -18.14
CA GLU A 531 -19.25 15.59 -18.47
C GLU A 531 -19.51 16.50 -17.24
N ALA A 532 -20.58 16.21 -16.50
CA ALA A 532 -20.92 16.91 -15.28
C ALA A 532 -19.85 16.71 -14.19
N LEU A 533 -19.34 15.48 -14.04
CA LEU A 533 -18.27 15.13 -13.10
C LEU A 533 -16.99 15.91 -13.40
N PHE A 534 -16.54 15.94 -14.67
CA PHE A 534 -15.35 16.71 -15.07
C PHE A 534 -15.54 18.20 -14.80
N SER A 535 -16.68 18.76 -15.21
CA SER A 535 -16.98 20.18 -14.99
C SER A 535 -16.94 20.54 -13.50
N SER A 536 -17.56 19.71 -12.64
CA SER A 536 -17.54 19.90 -11.18
C SER A 536 -16.13 19.77 -10.59
N ALA A 537 -15.38 18.75 -11.01
CA ALA A 537 -14.01 18.51 -10.55
C ALA A 537 -13.07 19.67 -10.93
N MET A 538 -13.21 20.24 -12.14
CA MET A 538 -12.41 21.39 -12.57
C MET A 538 -12.78 22.66 -11.79
N ARG A 539 -14.08 22.95 -11.60
CA ARG A 539 -14.54 24.06 -10.75
C ARG A 539 -13.97 23.97 -9.33
N ARG A 540 -14.02 22.79 -8.72
CA ARG A 540 -13.46 22.56 -7.38
C ARG A 540 -11.93 22.70 -7.34
N SER A 541 -11.25 22.24 -8.39
CA SER A 541 -9.79 22.36 -8.51
C SER A 541 -9.32 23.81 -8.60
N GLY A 542 -10.19 24.72 -9.05
CA GLY A 542 -9.95 26.16 -9.11
C GLY A 542 -9.75 26.86 -7.76
N TRP A 543 -10.08 26.23 -6.64
CA TRP A 543 -10.02 26.88 -5.31
C TRP A 543 -9.28 26.05 -4.26
N CYS A 544 -8.35 26.65 -3.52
CA CYS A 544 -7.74 26.04 -2.33
C CYS A 544 -7.76 27.05 -1.17
N SER A 545 -8.12 26.58 0.02
CA SER A 545 -8.09 27.38 1.25
C SER A 545 -6.68 27.86 1.64
N ASN A 546 -5.64 27.30 1.03
CA ASN A 546 -4.24 27.64 1.28
C ASN A 546 -3.64 28.48 0.14
N ASP A 547 -4.44 28.97 -0.81
CA ASP A 547 -4.01 29.96 -1.79
C ASP A 547 -3.79 31.33 -1.12
N PRO A 548 -2.85 32.17 -1.62
CA PRO A 548 -2.01 31.95 -2.81
C PRO A 548 -0.80 31.03 -2.55
N VAL A 549 -0.48 30.74 -1.28
CA VAL A 549 0.70 29.96 -0.90
C VAL A 549 0.70 28.59 -1.59
N CYS A 550 -0.43 27.93 -1.78
CA CYS A 550 -0.48 26.65 -2.47
C CYS A 550 -0.12 26.76 -3.95
N ILE A 551 -0.74 27.68 -4.69
CA ILE A 551 -0.61 27.74 -6.17
C ILE A 551 0.67 28.44 -6.65
N GLU A 552 1.16 29.42 -5.90
CA GLU A 552 2.35 30.22 -6.25
C GLU A 552 3.67 29.61 -5.74
N SER A 553 3.59 28.63 -4.84
CA SER A 553 4.81 28.05 -4.29
C SER A 553 5.62 27.28 -5.33
N PRO A 554 6.97 27.34 -5.26
CA PRO A 554 7.81 26.43 -6.00
C PRO A 554 7.57 24.99 -5.50
N ALA A 555 8.22 24.01 -6.14
CA ALA A 555 8.04 22.61 -5.80
C ALA A 555 8.30 22.33 -4.29
N ARG A 556 7.34 21.67 -3.65
CA ARG A 556 7.21 21.34 -2.22
C ARG A 556 6.88 19.86 -2.03
N GLY A 557 6.70 19.45 -0.77
CA GLY A 557 6.36 18.08 -0.40
C GLY A 557 7.58 17.15 -0.39
N PRO A 558 7.37 15.84 -0.24
CA PRO A 558 8.45 14.86 -0.25
C PRO A 558 9.30 15.00 -1.51
N ASN A 559 10.61 15.21 -1.32
CA ASN A 559 11.60 15.39 -2.40
C ASN A 559 11.30 16.56 -3.37
N SER A 560 10.48 17.53 -2.98
CA SER A 560 10.06 18.65 -3.84
C SER A 560 9.42 18.18 -5.15
N LEU A 561 8.54 17.18 -5.06
CA LEU A 561 7.85 16.58 -6.21
C LEU A 561 6.40 17.03 -6.38
N ASN A 562 5.91 18.00 -5.61
CA ASN A 562 4.57 18.56 -5.76
C ASN A 562 4.64 20.06 -5.99
N MET A 563 3.72 20.64 -6.77
CA MET A 563 3.54 22.09 -6.85
C MET A 563 2.21 22.49 -6.22
N ALA A 564 1.20 22.87 -7.00
CA ALA A 564 -0.09 23.32 -6.48
C ALA A 564 -0.94 22.13 -5.95
N ALA A 565 -0.43 21.42 -4.94
CA ALA A 565 -1.00 20.24 -4.35
C ALA A 565 -0.78 20.20 -2.83
N CYS A 566 -1.86 20.24 -2.07
CA CYS A 566 -1.88 20.10 -0.61
C CYS A 566 -3.12 19.32 -0.15
N HIS A 567 -3.21 19.01 1.16
CA HIS A 567 -4.37 18.31 1.72
C HIS A 567 -5.72 19.01 1.47
N GLY A 568 -5.71 20.33 1.28
CA GLY A 568 -6.91 21.11 0.97
C GLY A 568 -7.46 20.87 -0.44
N CYS A 569 -6.60 20.59 -1.43
CA CYS A 569 -6.99 20.55 -2.83
C CYS A 569 -6.75 19.21 -3.53
N MET A 570 -5.56 18.60 -3.39
CA MET A 570 -5.14 17.50 -4.26
C MET A 570 -4.75 16.22 -3.53
N LEU A 571 -4.25 16.27 -2.30
CA LEU A 571 -3.76 15.04 -1.67
C LEU A 571 -4.92 14.11 -1.30
N LEU A 572 -4.75 12.82 -1.60
CA LEU A 572 -5.66 11.73 -1.29
C LEU A 572 -5.11 10.85 -0.16
N PRO A 573 -5.91 9.93 0.42
CA PRO A 573 -5.37 8.87 1.26
C PRO A 573 -4.29 8.06 0.52
N GLU A 574 -3.28 7.58 1.25
CA GLU A 574 -2.16 6.82 0.67
C GLU A 574 -2.60 5.55 -0.08
N THR A 575 -3.74 4.96 0.30
CA THR A 575 -4.30 3.78 -0.37
C THR A 575 -4.88 4.08 -1.75
N SER A 576 -5.07 5.35 -2.11
CA SER A 576 -5.75 5.77 -3.34
C SER A 576 -4.81 6.14 -4.48
N CYS A 577 -3.57 6.55 -4.19
CA CYS A 577 -2.59 7.03 -5.17
C CYS A 577 -1.42 6.05 -5.29
N GLU A 578 -1.10 5.62 -6.52
CA GLU A 578 0.03 4.71 -6.78
C GLU A 578 1.39 5.42 -6.71
N GLU A 579 1.44 6.72 -6.98
CA GLU A 579 2.65 7.54 -6.86
C GLU A 579 2.91 8.04 -5.43
N GLY A 580 2.03 7.73 -4.49
CA GLY A 580 2.16 8.12 -3.08
C GLY A 580 2.05 9.63 -2.87
N ASN A 581 1.09 10.28 -3.54
CA ASN A 581 0.86 11.73 -3.46
C ASN A 581 2.07 12.58 -3.89
N ARG A 582 2.87 12.11 -4.87
CA ARG A 582 4.00 12.84 -5.48
C ARG A 582 3.69 13.11 -6.95
N LEU A 583 4.33 14.10 -7.56
CA LEU A 583 4.13 14.45 -8.98
C LEU A 583 2.72 15.02 -9.23
N LEU A 584 2.28 15.91 -8.35
CA LEU A 584 0.96 16.54 -8.41
C LEU A 584 1.05 18.06 -8.62
N ASP A 585 0.23 18.55 -9.54
CA ASP A 585 0.06 19.98 -9.77
C ASP A 585 -1.30 20.28 -10.41
N ARG A 586 -2.23 20.88 -9.65
CA ARG A 586 -3.56 21.22 -10.18
C ARG A 586 -3.53 22.36 -11.21
N ALA A 587 -2.45 23.13 -11.27
CA ALA A 587 -2.33 24.20 -12.26
C ALA A 587 -2.32 23.63 -13.70
N LEU A 588 -1.90 22.38 -13.89
CA LEU A 588 -2.01 21.68 -15.17
C LEU A 588 -3.48 21.52 -15.62
N LEU A 589 -4.41 21.45 -14.67
CA LEU A 589 -5.84 21.29 -14.94
C LEU A 589 -6.51 22.64 -15.24
N ILE A 590 -6.30 23.63 -14.37
CA ILE A 590 -7.09 24.88 -14.33
C ILE A 590 -6.27 26.15 -14.58
N GLY A 591 -4.97 26.02 -14.84
CA GLY A 591 -4.06 27.16 -15.04
C GLY A 591 -3.55 27.76 -13.73
N THR A 592 -2.93 28.94 -13.85
CA THR A 592 -2.40 29.71 -12.73
C THR A 592 -3.15 31.05 -12.62
N PRO A 593 -3.08 31.78 -11.49
CA PRO A 593 -3.73 33.07 -11.36
C PRO A 593 -3.32 34.09 -12.43
N SER A 594 -2.09 34.01 -12.94
CA SER A 594 -1.56 34.84 -14.03
C SER A 594 -1.99 34.37 -15.43
N ARG A 595 -2.35 33.09 -15.58
CA ARG A 595 -2.84 32.46 -16.81
C ARG A 595 -4.03 31.52 -16.51
N PRO A 596 -5.22 32.04 -16.17
CA PRO A 596 -6.37 31.21 -15.78
C PRO A 596 -6.91 30.32 -16.92
N ASP A 597 -6.61 30.68 -18.17
CA ASP A 597 -6.94 29.91 -19.37
C ASP A 597 -5.85 28.89 -19.74
N GLY A 598 -4.70 28.91 -19.06
CA GLY A 598 -3.50 28.14 -19.43
C GLY A 598 -3.53 26.65 -19.10
N GLY A 599 -4.50 26.18 -18.29
CA GLY A 599 -4.71 24.77 -17.94
C GLY A 599 -5.31 23.95 -19.07
N PHE A 600 -4.99 22.66 -19.16
CA PHE A 600 -5.50 21.77 -20.21
C PHE A 600 -7.02 21.63 -20.18
N PHE A 601 -7.65 21.75 -19.01
CA PHE A 601 -9.10 21.62 -18.83
C PHE A 601 -9.76 22.95 -18.40
N SER A 602 -9.08 24.08 -18.56
CA SER A 602 -9.57 25.40 -18.11
C SER A 602 -10.95 25.74 -18.68
N LYS A 603 -11.18 25.40 -19.96
CA LYS A 603 -12.49 25.57 -20.62
C LYS A 603 -13.59 24.83 -19.88
N LEU A 604 -13.35 23.60 -19.42
CA LEU A 604 -14.36 22.77 -18.74
C LEU A 604 -14.83 23.37 -17.41
N ALA A 605 -14.00 24.19 -16.76
CA ALA A 605 -14.38 24.88 -15.51
C ALA A 605 -15.40 26.01 -15.73
N LEU A 606 -15.51 26.54 -16.95
CA LEU A 606 -16.33 27.71 -17.29
C LEU A 606 -17.79 27.37 -17.68
N GLY A 607 -18.23 26.13 -17.44
CA GLY A 607 -19.56 25.63 -17.77
C GLY A 607 -20.43 25.30 -16.58
#